data_AF-A0A1E9JJQ5-F1
#
_entry.id   AF-A0A1E9JJQ5-F1
#
_cell.length_a   1.000
_cell.length_b   1.000
_cell.length_c   1.000
_cell.angle_alpha   90.00
_cell.angle_beta   90.00
_cell.angle_gamma   90.00
#
_symmetry.space_group_name_H-M   'P 1'
#
loop_
_entity.id
_entity.type
_entity.pdbx_description
1 polymer ?
#
loop_
_entity_poly.entity_id
_entity_poly.type
_entity_poly.pdbx_seq_one_letter_code
_entity_poly.pdbx_strand_id
1 'polypeptide(L)'
;MKIKINFFQKIFIFSIFIVIFTVLTGYMLNIFFLDDFYVYRKKEKMLEAVDISKSLLSDEEIFKEYVEDLRDKEGIDIAVLKKNSMHKMRGRREDMHNNDSPSTGFNITSISRTNIKLLIYNEPLPDGRILALRTSLSVMSAHKHEMYVFNILTTITSVLLSMIIGRIFSKQITKNIKKLNRVAGKISILDFSEKAEIESGDEIEELSQSIDKMSDNLSLSIENLRAFASNASHELRTPITVISTYAQALINGVVKNDYDKSKYYKAIAKESMDMNELVGNLLTISRLSSPGIKLNMSEVNILSILKQSIEKYEMLELEKDIEWNIKLKEQKVFCDIKIFKIAFDNIIQNALKYSKENDVILVYEINGRIYIENSIDGGGTGDISKLWEPFSRGDNANELSIEGNGLGLSIVKKIMELNKISCGIQLKDKKFTFWFDILRS
;
A
#
# COMPACT_ATOMS: atom_id res chain seq x y z
N MET A 1 11.33 5.80 -12.90
CA MET A 1 10.80 4.74 -12.03
C MET A 1 11.36 4.97 -10.63
N LYS A 2 10.60 5.55 -9.69
CA LYS A 2 11.08 5.75 -8.31
C LYS A 2 11.17 4.36 -7.67
N ILE A 3 12.39 3.90 -7.39
CA ILE A 3 12.62 2.68 -6.61
C ILE A 3 12.07 2.97 -5.21
N LYS A 4 10.86 2.49 -4.90
CA LYS A 4 10.33 2.47 -3.52
C LYS A 4 11.17 1.43 -2.77
N ILE A 5 12.22 1.90 -2.11
CA ILE A 5 12.98 1.07 -1.18
C ILE A 5 12.06 0.80 0.02
N ASN A 6 11.79 -0.47 0.32
CA ASN A 6 10.94 -0.88 1.44
C ASN A 6 11.46 -0.25 2.75
N PHE A 7 10.57 0.15 3.65
CA PHE A 7 10.95 0.72 4.95
C PHE A 7 11.97 -0.16 5.70
N PHE A 8 11.80 -1.48 5.64
CA PHE A 8 12.74 -2.46 6.19
C PHE A 8 14.15 -2.36 5.58
N GLN A 9 14.22 -2.21 4.26
CA GLN A 9 15.49 -2.03 3.56
C GLN A 9 16.12 -0.68 3.92
N LYS A 10 15.34 0.39 4.09
CA LYS A 10 15.87 1.69 4.51
C LYS A 10 16.54 1.61 5.88
N ILE A 11 15.91 0.97 6.87
CA ILE A 11 16.47 0.84 8.21
C ILE A 11 17.71 -0.05 8.21
N PHE A 12 17.66 -1.19 7.52
CA PHE A 12 18.78 -2.11 7.42
C PHE A 12 19.99 -1.48 6.69
N ILE A 13 19.73 -0.77 5.60
CA ILE A 13 20.75 -0.01 4.87
C ILE A 13 21.30 1.10 5.75
N PHE A 14 20.45 1.82 6.50
CA PHE A 14 20.89 2.91 7.37
C PHE A 14 21.75 2.42 8.55
N SER A 15 21.40 1.31 9.19
CA SER A 15 22.18 0.75 10.30
C SER A 15 23.54 0.21 9.81
N ILE A 16 23.56 -0.48 8.67
CA ILE A 16 24.82 -0.91 8.03
C ILE A 16 25.64 0.30 7.60
N PHE A 17 25.00 1.30 7.00
CA PHE A 17 25.66 2.51 6.56
C PHE A 17 26.31 3.24 7.72
N ILE A 18 25.64 3.38 8.88
CA ILE A 18 26.24 4.00 10.07
C ILE A 18 27.53 3.27 10.47
N VAL A 19 27.50 1.94 10.60
CA VAL A 19 28.68 1.18 11.02
C VAL A 19 29.81 1.31 10.00
N ILE A 20 29.50 1.10 8.72
CA ILE A 20 30.48 1.20 7.63
C ILE A 20 31.05 2.62 7.56
N PHE A 21 30.20 3.64 7.65
CA PHE A 21 30.61 5.04 7.60
C PHE A 21 31.51 5.41 8.77
N THR A 22 31.17 4.99 10.00
CA THR A 22 32.01 5.26 11.18
C THR A 22 33.37 4.57 11.07
N VAL A 23 33.40 3.32 10.60
CA VAL A 23 34.64 2.56 10.44
C VAL A 23 35.49 3.16 9.33
N LEU A 24 34.92 3.37 8.14
CA LEU A 24 35.63 3.94 7.00
C LEU A 24 36.18 5.33 7.31
N THR A 25 35.40 6.19 7.98
CA THR A 25 35.87 7.54 8.35
C THR A 25 37.04 7.46 9.31
N GLY A 26 36.99 6.59 10.32
CA GLY A 26 38.10 6.38 11.26
C GLY A 26 39.36 5.85 10.59
N TYR A 27 39.22 4.92 9.64
CA TYR A 27 40.34 4.40 8.85
C TYR A 27 40.90 5.45 7.87
N MET A 28 40.04 6.22 7.21
CA MET A 28 40.44 7.29 6.29
C MET A 28 41.23 8.38 7.00
N LEU A 29 40.75 8.86 8.16
CA LEU A 29 41.47 9.83 8.97
C LEU A 29 42.84 9.31 9.41
N ASN A 30 42.93 8.02 9.78
CA ASN A 30 44.18 7.39 10.17
C ASN A 30 45.19 7.31 9.01
N ILE A 31 44.76 6.85 7.83
CA ILE A 31 45.66 6.66 6.68
C ILE A 31 46.12 7.99 6.09
N PHE A 32 45.21 8.95 5.89
CA PHE A 32 45.51 10.14 5.10
C PHE A 32 46.03 11.32 5.93
N PHE A 33 45.61 11.47 7.18
CA PHE A 33 45.87 12.71 7.93
C PHE A 33 46.84 12.55 9.10
N LEU A 34 46.99 11.34 9.65
CA LEU A 34 47.73 11.15 10.90
C LEU A 34 49.23 11.48 10.77
N ASP A 35 49.87 10.99 9.71
CA ASP A 35 51.31 11.18 9.49
C ASP A 35 51.65 12.66 9.22
N ASP A 36 50.89 13.30 8.33
CA ASP A 36 51.08 14.70 7.98
C ASP A 36 50.79 15.63 9.17
N PHE A 37 49.72 15.36 9.92
CA PHE A 37 49.39 16.11 11.13
C PHE A 37 50.48 15.99 12.21
N TYR A 38 51.02 14.78 12.42
CA TYR A 38 52.08 14.58 13.40
C TYR A 38 53.37 15.31 13.00
N VAL A 39 53.78 15.20 11.74
CA VAL A 39 54.97 15.91 11.22
C VAL A 39 54.77 17.42 11.29
N TYR A 40 53.58 17.93 10.92
CA TYR A 40 53.25 19.34 11.02
C TYR A 40 53.40 19.86 12.46
N ARG A 41 52.79 19.18 13.43
CA ARG A 41 52.88 19.56 14.86
C ARG A 41 54.32 19.55 15.37
N LYS A 42 55.13 18.57 14.95
CA LYS A 42 56.55 18.50 15.33
C LYS A 42 57.39 19.60 14.67
N LYS A 43 57.12 19.96 13.41
CA LYS A 43 57.77 21.11 12.75
C LYS A 43 57.48 22.41 13.51
N GLU A 44 56.23 22.66 13.86
CA GLU A 44 55.83 23.85 14.62
C GLU A 44 56.57 23.94 15.97
N LYS A 45 56.61 22.85 16.73
CA LYS A 45 57.36 22.78 18.00
C LYS A 45 58.87 22.95 17.84
N MET A 46 59.46 22.44 16.75
CA MET A 46 60.89 22.65 16.46
C MET A 46 61.21 24.11 16.13
N LEU A 47 60.31 24.83 15.45
CA LEU A 47 60.50 26.26 15.19
C LEU A 47 60.42 27.08 16.49
N GLU A 48 59.43 26.79 17.34
CA GLU A 48 59.31 27.40 18.68
C GLU A 48 60.60 27.16 19.50
N ALA A 49 61.13 25.93 19.46
CA ALA A 49 62.37 25.58 20.14
C ALA A 49 63.60 26.30 19.57
N VAL A 50 63.65 26.59 18.27
CA VAL A 50 64.73 27.37 17.65
C VAL A 50 64.73 28.81 18.17
N ASP A 51 63.56 29.44 18.25
CA ASP A 51 63.45 30.83 18.71
C ASP A 51 63.86 30.97 20.18
N ILE A 52 63.45 30.03 21.05
CA ILE A 52 63.85 29.98 22.45
C ILE A 52 65.35 29.64 22.57
N SER A 53 65.85 28.71 21.76
CA SER A 53 67.29 28.38 21.74
C SER A 53 68.13 29.60 21.38
N LYS A 54 67.69 30.41 20.41
CA LYS A 54 68.41 31.62 19.98
C LYS A 54 68.58 32.64 21.10
N SER A 55 67.59 32.80 21.98
CA SER A 55 67.65 33.75 23.10
C SER A 55 68.53 33.26 24.26
N LEU A 56 68.62 31.94 24.45
CA LEU A 56 69.34 31.32 25.57
C LEU A 56 70.83 31.03 25.31
N LEU A 57 71.31 31.12 24.06
CA LEU A 57 72.71 30.83 23.69
C LEU A 57 73.79 31.66 24.40
N SER A 58 73.41 32.75 25.08
CA SER A 58 74.33 33.61 25.83
C SER A 58 74.71 33.01 27.19
N ASP A 59 73.90 32.08 27.71
CA ASP A 59 74.09 31.42 29.00
C ASP A 59 74.16 29.90 28.77
N GLU A 60 75.37 29.33 28.86
CA GLU A 60 75.60 27.91 28.58
C GLU A 60 74.91 26.98 29.59
N GLU A 61 74.69 27.43 30.83
CA GLU A 61 74.10 26.60 31.88
C GLU A 61 72.58 26.48 31.66
N ILE A 62 71.91 27.63 31.44
CA ILE A 62 70.47 27.68 31.15
C ILE A 62 70.14 27.02 29.81
N PHE A 63 70.99 27.23 28.78
CA PHE A 63 70.81 26.57 27.49
C PHE A 63 70.89 25.05 27.63
N LYS A 64 71.85 24.53 28.39
CA LYS A 64 71.99 23.08 28.59
C LYS A 64 70.80 22.48 29.33
N GLU A 65 70.28 23.17 30.36
CA GLU A 65 69.07 22.75 31.08
C GLU A 65 67.84 22.72 30.15
N TYR A 66 67.67 23.74 29.30
CA TYR A 66 66.58 23.78 28.32
C TYR A 66 66.68 22.65 27.28
N VAL A 67 67.88 22.33 26.79
CA VAL A 67 68.09 21.22 25.85
C VAL A 67 67.72 19.88 26.49
N GLU A 68 68.07 19.67 27.76
CA GLU A 68 67.68 18.46 28.50
C GLU A 68 66.15 18.37 28.71
N ASP A 69 65.50 19.45 29.13
CA ASP A 69 64.03 19.48 29.31
C ASP A 69 63.28 19.26 27.99
N LEU A 70 63.73 19.88 26.90
CA LEU A 70 63.11 19.73 25.59
C LEU A 70 63.28 18.31 25.03
N ARG A 71 64.45 17.69 25.27
CA ARG A 71 64.67 16.30 24.89
C ARG A 71 63.75 15.36 25.64
N ASP A 72 63.58 15.58 26.95
CA ASP A 72 62.80 14.69 27.79
C ASP A 72 61.28 14.85 27.60
N LYS A 73 60.79 16.08 27.39
CA LYS A 73 59.36 16.35 27.17
C LYS A 73 58.91 16.15 25.73
N GLU A 74 59.69 16.64 24.78
CA GLU A 74 59.29 16.69 23.37
C GLU A 74 60.08 15.73 22.46
N GLY A 75 61.12 15.06 22.97
CA GLY A 75 61.95 14.15 22.17
C GLY A 75 62.77 14.88 21.10
N ILE A 76 62.96 16.19 21.26
CA ILE A 76 63.73 17.05 20.34
C ILE A 76 65.11 17.27 20.94
N ASP A 77 66.13 16.80 20.26
CA ASP A 77 67.53 17.03 20.62
C ASP A 77 68.09 18.23 19.85
N ILE A 78 68.87 19.08 20.51
CA ILE A 78 69.46 20.29 19.94
C ILE A 78 70.99 20.16 19.99
N ALA A 79 71.65 20.36 18.85
CA ALA A 79 73.11 20.39 18.77
C ALA A 79 73.59 21.66 18.06
N VAL A 80 74.61 22.32 18.62
CA VAL A 80 75.29 23.47 18.00
C VAL A 80 76.58 23.00 17.34
N LEU A 81 76.67 23.08 16.02
CA LEU A 81 77.79 22.55 15.23
C LEU A 81 78.66 23.68 14.65
N LYS A 82 79.99 23.57 14.78
CA LYS A 82 80.96 24.49 14.12
C LYS A 82 81.23 24.06 12.67
N LYS A 83 81.31 25.03 11.75
CA LYS A 83 81.46 24.85 10.28
C LYS A 83 82.61 23.90 9.87
N ASN A 84 83.73 23.88 10.60
CA ASN A 84 84.91 23.03 10.29
C ASN A 84 84.92 21.63 10.93
N SER A 85 84.03 21.32 11.88
CA SER A 85 83.98 20.00 12.54
C SER A 85 83.20 18.95 11.75
N MET A 86 82.46 19.38 10.71
CA MET A 86 81.63 18.48 9.89
C MET A 86 82.43 17.61 8.91
N HIS A 87 83.68 17.97 8.58
CA HIS A 87 84.55 17.12 7.75
C HIS A 87 85.10 15.89 8.50
N LYS A 88 85.19 15.91 9.83
CA LYS A 88 85.65 14.74 10.60
C LYS A 88 84.59 13.64 10.79
N MET A 89 83.32 13.90 10.47
CA MET A 89 82.27 12.88 10.38
C MET A 89 82.12 12.27 8.97
N ARG A 90 82.94 12.67 8.00
CA ARG A 90 82.94 12.12 6.63
C ARG A 90 83.83 10.87 6.48
N GLY A 91 84.65 10.56 7.51
CA GLY A 91 85.65 9.49 7.48
C GLY A 91 85.17 8.09 7.89
N ARG A 92 83.87 7.86 8.10
CA ARG A 92 83.35 6.52 8.48
C ARG A 92 81.89 6.32 8.04
N ARG A 93 81.65 6.33 6.73
CA ARG A 93 80.68 5.49 6.00
C ARG A 93 80.64 5.93 4.54
N GLU A 94 80.96 4.98 3.67
CA GLU A 94 80.73 5.03 2.24
C GLU A 94 79.21 5.14 1.96
N ASP A 95 78.91 5.85 0.88
CA ASP A 95 77.63 5.98 0.19
C ASP A 95 76.60 6.96 0.78
N MET A 96 76.96 8.25 0.73
CA MET A 96 76.00 9.35 0.55
C MET A 96 76.33 10.11 -0.75
N HIS A 97 75.71 9.70 -1.85
CA HIS A 97 75.54 10.56 -3.01
C HIS A 97 74.49 11.61 -2.69
N ASN A 98 74.94 12.78 -2.26
CA ASN A 98 74.48 14.08 -2.74
C ASN A 98 75.41 15.15 -2.15
N ASN A 99 76.25 15.71 -3.04
CA ASN A 99 76.98 16.95 -2.81
C ASN A 99 75.95 18.08 -2.80
N ASP A 100 75.60 18.58 -1.62
CA ASP A 100 75.21 19.97 -1.42
C ASP A 100 75.33 20.32 0.06
N SER A 101 75.59 21.58 0.36
CA SER A 101 75.60 22.13 1.73
C SER A 101 74.31 21.72 2.47
N PRO A 102 74.32 21.55 3.81
CA PRO A 102 73.10 21.21 4.54
C PRO A 102 72.02 22.23 4.19
N SER A 103 70.95 21.77 3.53
CA SER A 103 69.83 22.65 3.19
C SER A 103 69.28 23.23 4.49
N THR A 104 69.22 24.56 4.54
CA THR A 104 68.53 25.30 5.60
C THR A 104 67.06 24.89 5.56
N GLY A 105 66.49 24.51 6.71
CA GLY A 105 65.11 24.04 6.79
C GLY A 105 64.96 22.56 7.18
N PHE A 106 63.74 22.04 6.99
CA PHE A 106 63.35 20.70 7.41
C PHE A 106 63.76 19.63 6.40
N ASN A 107 64.46 18.59 6.87
CA ASN A 107 64.77 17.39 6.10
C ASN A 107 64.40 16.13 6.89
N ILE A 108 63.94 15.09 6.20
CA ILE A 108 63.71 13.78 6.80
C ILE A 108 64.82 12.83 6.33
N THR A 109 65.57 12.26 7.26
CA THR A 109 66.68 11.34 6.96
C THR A 109 66.48 10.01 7.68
N SER A 110 66.86 8.89 7.05
CA SER A 110 66.84 7.57 7.71
C SER A 110 68.23 7.21 8.21
N ILE A 111 68.31 6.62 9.41
CA ILE A 111 69.57 6.06 9.93
C ILE A 111 69.78 4.67 9.34
N SER A 112 70.80 4.51 8.48
CA SER A 112 71.05 3.30 7.66
C SER A 112 71.23 1.97 8.42
N ARG A 113 71.35 1.97 9.75
CA ARG A 113 71.47 0.74 10.56
C ARG A 113 70.21 0.36 11.34
N THR A 114 69.28 1.28 11.54
CA THR A 114 68.09 1.06 12.40
C THR A 114 66.77 1.38 11.68
N ASN A 115 66.83 1.90 10.45
CA ASN A 115 65.66 2.36 9.68
C ASN A 115 64.79 3.39 10.41
N ILE A 116 65.32 4.03 11.45
CA ILE A 116 64.65 5.10 12.18
C ILE A 116 64.69 6.37 11.31
N LYS A 117 63.52 6.91 10.98
CA LYS A 117 63.38 8.20 10.32
C LYS A 117 63.52 9.31 11.35
N LEU A 118 64.42 10.25 11.10
CA LEU A 118 64.62 11.47 11.87
C LEU A 118 64.10 12.66 11.07
N LEU A 119 63.36 13.54 11.73
CA LEU A 119 63.09 14.89 11.25
C LEU A 119 64.19 15.81 11.78
N ILE A 120 64.91 16.47 10.87
CA ILE A 120 66.04 17.34 11.17
C ILE A 120 65.70 18.75 10.69
N TYR A 121 65.95 19.76 11.53
CA TYR A 121 65.87 21.16 11.16
C TYR A 121 67.23 21.83 11.40
N ASN A 122 67.78 22.49 10.38
CA ASN A 122 69.05 23.21 10.48
C ASN A 122 68.84 24.71 10.27
N GLU A 123 69.29 25.50 11.23
CA GLU A 123 69.24 26.96 11.21
C GLU A 123 70.67 27.54 11.33
N PRO A 124 71.10 28.41 10.42
CA PRO A 124 72.40 29.07 10.53
C PRO A 124 72.37 30.17 11.61
N LEU A 125 73.39 30.21 12.46
CA LEU A 125 73.56 31.28 13.45
C LEU A 125 74.41 32.43 12.89
N PRO A 126 74.27 33.66 13.42
CA PRO A 126 75.05 34.83 13.00
C PRO A 126 76.57 34.67 13.12
N ASP A 127 77.04 33.77 14.01
CA ASP A 127 78.45 33.48 14.28
C ASP A 127 79.04 32.38 13.36
N GLY A 128 78.27 31.88 12.40
CA GLY A 128 78.68 30.83 11.47
C GLY A 128 78.60 29.40 12.04
N ARG A 129 78.04 29.21 13.25
CA ARG A 129 77.61 27.89 13.74
C ARG A 129 76.25 27.51 13.14
N ILE A 130 75.89 26.23 13.22
CA ILE A 130 74.57 25.73 12.79
C ILE A 130 73.86 25.12 14.00
N LEU A 131 72.63 25.56 14.26
CA LEU A 131 71.72 24.95 15.21
C LEU A 131 71.00 23.80 14.50
N ALA A 132 71.26 22.58 14.93
CA ALA A 132 70.63 21.38 14.37
C ALA A 132 69.67 20.78 15.40
N LEU A 133 68.37 20.82 15.12
CA LEU A 133 67.35 20.14 15.90
C LEU A 133 67.03 18.80 15.25
N ARG A 134 66.84 17.76 16.07
CA ARG A 134 66.54 16.41 15.59
C ARG A 134 65.47 15.77 16.47
N THR A 135 64.46 15.18 15.85
CA THR A 135 63.46 14.37 16.57
C THR A 135 63.26 13.05 15.85
N SER A 136 63.06 11.99 16.63
CA SER A 136 62.70 10.69 16.08
C SER A 136 61.24 10.66 15.66
N LEU A 137 60.98 10.21 14.43
CA LEU A 137 59.63 9.89 13.97
C LEU A 137 59.19 8.49 14.40
N SER A 138 60.02 7.72 15.15
CA SER A 138 59.61 6.41 15.69
C SER A 138 58.47 6.52 16.72
N VAL A 139 58.33 7.67 17.39
CA VAL A 139 57.21 7.95 18.29
C VAL A 139 55.88 7.98 17.53
N MET A 140 55.90 8.34 16.23
CA MET A 140 54.72 8.28 15.35
C MET A 140 54.16 6.86 15.22
N SER A 141 55.01 5.83 15.17
CA SER A 141 54.54 4.44 15.12
C SER A 141 53.88 3.98 16.43
N ALA A 142 54.27 4.55 17.58
CA ALA A 142 53.62 4.28 18.85
C ALA A 142 52.21 4.92 18.91
N HIS A 143 52.07 6.18 18.49
CA HIS A 143 50.76 6.84 18.40
C HIS A 143 49.81 6.20 17.39
N LYS A 144 50.36 5.59 16.31
CA LYS A 144 49.55 4.76 15.39
C LYS A 144 48.90 3.60 16.13
N HIS A 145 49.63 2.90 16.99
CA HIS A 145 49.09 1.80 17.78
C HIS A 145 47.96 2.26 18.71
N GLU A 146 48.15 3.38 19.42
CA GLU A 146 47.11 3.99 20.27
C GLU A 146 45.84 4.33 19.48
N MET A 147 46.00 4.90 18.27
CA MET A 147 44.87 5.19 17.37
C MET A 147 44.16 3.92 16.86
N TYR A 148 44.88 2.83 16.61
CA TYR A 148 44.26 1.55 16.25
C TYR A 148 43.38 1.02 17.39
N VAL A 149 43.85 1.09 18.64
CA VAL A 149 43.07 0.68 19.81
C VAL A 149 41.80 1.55 19.93
N PHE A 150 41.92 2.86 19.75
CA PHE A 150 40.77 3.77 19.75
C PHE A 150 39.75 3.43 18.65
N ASN A 151 40.21 3.17 17.43
CA ASN A 151 39.35 2.77 16.30
C ASN A 151 38.61 1.44 16.55
N ILE A 152 39.24 0.49 17.23
CA ILE A 152 38.58 -0.77 17.63
C ILE A 152 37.47 -0.47 18.64
N LEU A 153 37.73 0.39 19.64
CA LEU A 153 36.74 0.76 20.65
C LEU A 153 35.54 1.49 20.03
N THR A 154 35.75 2.42 19.10
CA THR A 154 34.67 3.11 18.38
C THR A 154 33.88 2.15 17.48
N THR A 155 34.55 1.14 16.91
CA THR A 155 33.87 0.09 16.13
C THR A 155 32.94 -0.74 17.02
N ILE A 156 33.43 -1.20 18.18
CA ILE A 156 32.63 -2.00 19.13
C ILE A 156 31.40 -1.21 19.59
N THR A 157 31.58 0.06 19.96
CA THR A 157 30.46 0.92 20.40
C THR A 157 29.44 1.16 19.28
N SER A 158 29.89 1.38 18.03
CA SER A 158 28.98 1.53 16.88
C SER A 158 28.15 0.27 16.60
N VAL A 159 28.74 -0.92 16.77
CA VAL A 159 28.05 -2.20 16.62
C VAL A 159 27.03 -2.39 17.73
N LEU A 160 27.39 -2.11 18.99
CA LEU A 160 26.46 -2.20 20.12
C LEU A 160 25.26 -1.27 19.95
N LEU A 161 25.49 -0.02 19.52
CA LEU A 161 24.42 0.93 19.25
C LEU A 161 23.50 0.44 18.13
N SER A 162 24.07 -0.11 17.05
CA SER A 162 23.32 -0.68 15.93
C SER A 162 22.47 -1.88 16.36
N MET A 163 22.97 -2.73 17.27
CA MET A 163 22.18 -3.83 17.83
C MET A 163 20.99 -3.34 18.65
N ILE A 164 21.16 -2.29 19.46
CA ILE A 164 20.08 -1.71 20.27
C ILE A 164 18.98 -1.14 19.35
N ILE A 165 19.37 -0.33 18.37
CA ILE A 165 18.45 0.26 17.39
C ILE A 165 17.72 -0.85 16.61
N GLY A 166 18.45 -1.85 16.13
CA GLY A 166 17.88 -3.00 15.41
C GLY A 166 16.85 -3.77 16.25
N ARG A 167 17.12 -3.96 17.56
CA ARG A 167 16.19 -4.64 18.47
C ARG A 167 14.91 -3.85 18.70
N ILE A 168 14.97 -2.52 18.80
CA ILE A 168 13.79 -1.65 18.96
C ILE A 168 12.88 -1.76 17.74
N PHE A 169 13.43 -1.59 16.54
CA PHE A 169 12.67 -1.70 15.29
C PHE A 169 12.10 -3.10 15.07
N SER A 170 12.91 -4.15 15.31
CA SER A 170 12.46 -5.54 15.19
C SER A 170 11.25 -5.83 16.07
N LYS A 171 11.24 -5.35 17.32
CA LYS A 171 10.08 -5.48 18.21
C LYS A 171 8.85 -4.75 17.67
N GLN A 172 9.01 -3.53 17.17
CA GLN A 172 7.89 -2.73 16.65
C GLN A 172 7.23 -3.41 15.45
N ILE A 173 8.03 -3.85 14.47
CA ILE A 173 7.54 -4.52 13.26
C ILE A 173 6.85 -5.84 13.62
N THR A 174 7.51 -6.66 14.45
CA THR A 174 6.98 -7.96 14.85
C THR A 174 5.64 -7.83 15.58
N LYS A 175 5.48 -6.79 16.41
CA LYS A 175 4.21 -6.50 17.09
C LYS A 175 3.09 -6.22 16.09
N ASN A 176 3.34 -5.37 15.10
CA ASN A 176 2.36 -5.01 14.08
C ASN A 176 1.97 -6.22 13.22
N ILE A 177 2.93 -7.02 12.78
CA ILE A 177 2.67 -8.25 12.01
C ILE A 177 1.86 -9.26 12.83
N LYS A 178 2.15 -9.42 14.13
CA LYS A 178 1.35 -10.28 15.01
C LYS A 178 -0.09 -9.79 15.16
N LYS A 179 -0.31 -8.47 15.23
CA LYS A 179 -1.67 -7.90 15.25
C LYS A 179 -2.41 -8.21 13.95
N LEU A 180 -1.77 -7.98 12.79
CA LEU A 180 -2.35 -8.32 11.48
C LEU A 180 -2.69 -9.80 11.36
N ASN A 181 -1.79 -10.69 11.77
CA ASN A 181 -2.04 -12.13 11.74
C ASN A 181 -3.20 -12.55 12.67
N ARG A 182 -3.33 -11.90 13.83
CA ARG A 182 -4.46 -12.12 14.74
C ARG A 182 -5.79 -11.70 14.13
N VAL A 183 -5.84 -10.51 13.52
CA VAL A 183 -7.04 -10.00 12.83
C VAL A 183 -7.40 -10.92 11.65
N ALA A 184 -6.42 -11.28 10.82
CA ALA A 184 -6.63 -12.24 9.72
C ALA A 184 -7.13 -13.60 10.21
N GLY A 185 -6.62 -14.08 11.36
CA GLY A 185 -7.09 -15.31 11.99
C GLY A 185 -8.52 -15.22 12.55
N LYS A 186 -8.99 -14.04 12.95
CA LYS A 186 -10.40 -13.81 13.30
C LYS A 186 -11.29 -13.77 12.06
N ILE A 187 -10.85 -13.08 11.01
CA ILE A 187 -11.55 -13.01 9.72
C ILE A 187 -11.76 -14.42 9.14
N SER A 188 -10.80 -15.33 9.27
CA SER A 188 -10.92 -16.69 8.73
C SER A 188 -12.01 -17.54 9.39
N ILE A 189 -12.40 -17.21 10.62
CA ILE A 189 -13.52 -17.82 11.34
C ILE A 189 -14.80 -16.97 11.29
N LEU A 190 -14.83 -15.97 10.39
CA LEU A 190 -15.94 -15.03 10.21
C LEU A 190 -16.23 -14.13 11.42
N ASP A 191 -15.22 -13.86 12.25
CA ASP A 191 -15.27 -12.86 13.32
C ASP A 191 -14.67 -11.53 12.81
N PHE A 192 -15.54 -10.54 12.61
CA PHE A 192 -15.19 -9.20 12.11
C PHE A 192 -15.16 -8.14 13.22
N SER A 193 -15.21 -8.55 14.50
CA SER A 193 -15.29 -7.66 15.66
C SER A 193 -14.06 -6.78 15.89
N GLU A 194 -12.94 -7.11 15.26
CA GLU A 194 -11.66 -6.49 15.53
C GLU A 194 -11.03 -5.92 14.26
N LYS A 195 -10.50 -4.71 14.38
CA LYS A 195 -9.76 -4.03 13.33
C LYS A 195 -8.25 -4.01 13.58
N ALA A 196 -7.50 -4.02 12.49
CA ALA A 196 -6.06 -3.92 12.51
C ALA A 196 -5.61 -2.53 12.96
N GLU A 197 -6.18 -1.43 12.43
CA GLU A 197 -5.93 -0.04 12.89
C GLU A 197 -4.47 0.21 13.31
N ILE A 198 -3.55 0.04 12.38
CA ILE A 198 -2.11 0.27 12.60
C ILE A 198 -1.72 1.58 11.93
N GLU A 199 -1.33 2.57 12.74
CA GLU A 199 -0.79 3.84 12.30
C GLU A 199 0.74 3.81 12.38
N SER A 200 1.40 3.38 11.30
CA SER A 200 2.86 3.28 11.23
C SER A 200 3.52 4.22 10.23
N GLY A 201 2.74 4.87 9.35
CA GLY A 201 3.23 5.78 8.32
C GLY A 201 4.05 5.08 7.22
N ASP A 202 3.97 3.76 7.13
CA ASP A 202 4.74 2.90 6.22
C ASP A 202 3.84 1.89 5.49
N GLU A 203 4.44 0.94 4.77
CA GLU A 203 3.70 -0.08 4.03
C GLU A 203 2.86 -1.02 4.92
N ILE A 204 3.11 -1.07 6.24
CA ILE A 204 2.31 -1.85 7.18
C ILE A 204 0.96 -1.18 7.45
N GLU A 205 0.90 0.16 7.44
CA GLU A 205 -0.36 0.91 7.53
C GLU A 205 -1.22 0.70 6.29
N GLU A 206 -0.63 0.78 5.09
CA GLU A 206 -1.34 0.49 3.83
C GLU A 206 -1.92 -0.94 3.83
N LEU A 207 -1.16 -1.91 4.36
CA LEU A 207 -1.62 -3.29 4.51
C LEU A 207 -2.74 -3.42 5.57
N SER A 208 -2.62 -2.73 6.70
CA SER A 208 -3.66 -2.68 7.74
C SER A 208 -4.98 -2.19 7.16
N GLN A 209 -4.96 -1.05 6.47
CA GLN A 209 -6.15 -0.47 5.84
C GLN A 209 -6.76 -1.40 4.78
N SER A 210 -5.92 -2.12 4.04
CA SER A 210 -6.38 -3.08 3.03
C SER A 210 -7.08 -4.29 3.67
N ILE A 211 -6.54 -4.82 4.77
CA ILE A 211 -7.17 -5.90 5.54
C ILE A 211 -8.48 -5.43 6.18
N ASP A 212 -8.51 -4.22 6.74
CA ASP A 212 -9.71 -3.67 7.37
C ASP A 212 -10.84 -3.48 6.34
N LYS A 213 -10.54 -2.93 5.16
CA LYS A 213 -11.50 -2.82 4.04
C LYS A 213 -12.00 -4.19 3.57
N MET A 214 -11.10 -5.17 3.47
CA MET A 214 -11.49 -6.55 3.11
C MET A 214 -12.43 -7.13 4.17
N SER A 215 -12.13 -6.93 5.46
CA SER A 215 -12.96 -7.36 6.58
C SER A 215 -14.36 -6.76 6.50
N ASP A 216 -14.47 -5.45 6.24
CA ASP A 216 -15.77 -4.76 6.10
C ASP A 216 -16.58 -5.30 4.93
N ASN A 217 -15.95 -5.40 3.76
CA ASN A 217 -16.60 -5.91 2.56
C ASN A 217 -17.09 -7.35 2.75
N LEU A 218 -16.31 -8.19 3.43
CA LEU A 218 -16.69 -9.57 3.70
C LEU A 218 -17.83 -9.66 4.73
N SER A 219 -17.78 -8.86 5.80
CA SER A 219 -18.87 -8.77 6.79
C SER A 219 -20.19 -8.37 6.12
N LEU A 220 -20.19 -7.28 5.35
CA LEU A 220 -21.36 -6.81 4.61
C LEU A 220 -21.87 -7.85 3.61
N SER A 221 -20.97 -8.53 2.90
CA SER A 221 -21.36 -9.58 1.95
C SER A 221 -22.04 -10.77 2.64
N ILE A 222 -21.57 -11.16 3.82
CA ILE A 222 -22.15 -12.25 4.61
C ILE A 222 -23.50 -11.84 5.20
N GLU A 223 -23.62 -10.62 5.71
CA GLU A 223 -24.90 -10.09 6.20
C GLU A 223 -25.95 -10.07 5.09
N ASN A 224 -25.59 -9.56 3.91
CA ASN A 224 -26.47 -9.56 2.74
C ASN A 224 -26.86 -10.98 2.31
N LEU A 225 -25.92 -11.93 2.33
CA LEU A 225 -26.20 -13.32 2.01
C LEU A 225 -27.17 -13.96 3.03
N ARG A 226 -26.98 -13.69 4.33
CA ARG A 226 -27.88 -14.17 5.39
C ARG A 226 -29.27 -13.57 5.26
N ALA A 227 -29.37 -12.26 5.02
CA ALA A 227 -30.64 -11.58 4.77
C ALA A 227 -31.37 -12.17 3.56
N PHE A 228 -30.65 -12.36 2.44
CA PHE A 228 -31.17 -12.99 1.24
C PHE A 228 -31.68 -14.42 1.49
N ALA A 229 -30.89 -15.25 2.19
CA ALA A 229 -31.28 -16.62 2.51
C ALA A 229 -32.50 -16.69 3.45
N SER A 230 -32.57 -15.79 4.43
CA SER A 230 -33.71 -15.65 5.33
C SER A 230 -34.98 -15.27 4.56
N ASN A 231 -34.91 -14.22 3.75
CA ASN A 231 -36.04 -13.74 2.95
C ASN A 231 -36.50 -14.82 1.94
N ALA A 232 -35.56 -15.47 1.24
CA ALA A 232 -35.89 -16.59 0.36
C ALA A 232 -36.62 -17.72 1.09
N SER A 233 -36.20 -18.05 2.31
CA SER A 233 -36.84 -19.08 3.14
C SER A 233 -38.26 -18.69 3.55
N HIS A 234 -38.50 -17.41 3.85
CA HIS A 234 -39.83 -16.89 4.16
C HIS A 234 -40.75 -16.94 2.93
N GLU A 235 -40.29 -16.41 1.80
CA GLU A 235 -41.07 -16.37 0.55
C GLU A 235 -41.37 -17.77 -0.01
N LEU A 236 -40.51 -18.77 0.24
CA LEU A 236 -40.81 -20.16 -0.13
C LEU A 236 -41.80 -20.83 0.84
N ARG A 237 -41.78 -20.48 2.13
CA ARG A 237 -42.64 -21.13 3.14
C ARG A 237 -44.11 -20.82 2.92
N THR A 238 -44.46 -19.61 2.53
CA THR A 238 -45.84 -19.17 2.31
C THR A 238 -46.58 -20.03 1.26
N PRO A 239 -46.11 -20.14 -0.01
CA PRO A 239 -46.77 -20.95 -1.03
C PRO A 239 -46.77 -22.44 -0.66
N ILE A 240 -45.70 -22.96 -0.05
CA ILE A 240 -45.65 -24.35 0.45
C ILE A 240 -46.75 -24.60 1.48
N THR A 241 -46.98 -23.65 2.38
CA THR A 241 -48.02 -23.77 3.42
C THR A 241 -49.41 -23.79 2.79
N VAL A 242 -49.68 -22.88 1.83
CA VAL A 242 -50.98 -22.83 1.13
C VAL A 242 -51.24 -24.13 0.36
N ILE A 243 -50.27 -24.59 -0.43
CA ILE A 243 -50.35 -25.85 -1.17
C ILE A 243 -50.63 -27.01 -0.22
N SER A 244 -49.89 -27.09 0.88
CA SER A 244 -50.02 -28.18 1.86
C SER A 244 -51.38 -28.16 2.56
N THR A 245 -51.85 -27.00 3.00
CA THR A 245 -53.15 -26.84 3.66
C THR A 245 -54.30 -27.20 2.72
N TYR A 246 -54.25 -26.75 1.47
CA TYR A 246 -55.30 -27.03 0.50
C TYR A 246 -55.28 -28.50 0.06
N ALA A 247 -54.11 -29.07 -0.17
CA ALA A 247 -53.96 -30.50 -0.45
C ALA A 247 -54.49 -31.35 0.72
N GLN A 248 -54.16 -30.99 1.96
CA GLN A 248 -54.65 -31.73 3.14
C GLN A 248 -56.16 -31.62 3.32
N ALA A 249 -56.76 -30.45 3.07
CA ALA A 249 -58.21 -30.26 3.13
C ALA A 249 -58.95 -31.11 2.09
N LEU A 250 -58.37 -31.26 0.89
CA LEU A 250 -58.88 -32.14 -0.16
C LEU A 250 -58.74 -33.62 0.23
N ILE A 251 -57.56 -34.04 0.73
CA ILE A 251 -57.30 -35.43 1.17
C ILE A 251 -58.24 -35.84 2.30
N ASN A 252 -58.47 -34.94 3.27
CA ASN A 252 -59.31 -35.22 4.43
C ASN A 252 -60.82 -35.18 4.12
N GLY A 253 -61.21 -34.89 2.86
CA GLY A 253 -62.62 -34.82 2.46
C GLY A 253 -63.40 -33.68 3.15
N VAL A 254 -62.70 -32.66 3.66
CA VAL A 254 -63.33 -31.48 4.30
C VAL A 254 -64.12 -30.70 3.25
N VAL A 255 -63.62 -30.66 2.01
CA VAL A 255 -64.25 -29.98 0.87
C VAL A 255 -65.15 -30.95 0.10
N LYS A 256 -66.48 -30.78 0.22
CA LYS A 256 -67.46 -31.76 -0.28
C LYS A 256 -67.93 -31.48 -1.71
N ASN A 257 -68.21 -30.23 -2.05
CA ASN A 257 -68.74 -29.86 -3.36
C ASN A 257 -67.60 -29.74 -4.40
N ASP A 258 -67.94 -29.93 -5.68
CA ASP A 258 -66.93 -29.88 -6.75
C ASP A 258 -66.51 -28.46 -7.12
N TYR A 259 -67.36 -27.48 -6.81
CA TYR A 259 -67.04 -26.06 -7.01
C TYR A 259 -65.87 -25.59 -6.11
N ASP A 260 -65.91 -25.89 -4.81
CA ASP A 260 -64.84 -25.53 -3.88
C ASP A 260 -63.59 -26.40 -4.12
N LYS A 261 -63.73 -27.67 -4.50
CA LYS A 261 -62.57 -28.47 -4.94
C LYS A 261 -61.84 -27.81 -6.10
N SER A 262 -62.56 -27.29 -7.09
CA SER A 262 -61.98 -26.56 -8.22
C SER A 262 -61.18 -25.34 -7.77
N LYS A 263 -61.68 -24.57 -6.78
CA LYS A 263 -60.93 -23.44 -6.20
C LYS A 263 -59.62 -23.88 -5.57
N TYR A 264 -59.63 -24.98 -4.80
CA TYR A 264 -58.44 -25.50 -4.13
C TYR A 264 -57.42 -26.00 -5.15
N TYR A 265 -57.85 -26.74 -6.18
CA TYR A 265 -56.95 -27.17 -7.27
C TYR A 265 -56.33 -25.99 -8.00
N LYS A 266 -57.12 -24.94 -8.32
CA LYS A 266 -56.62 -23.72 -8.96
C LYS A 266 -55.59 -23.01 -8.09
N ALA A 267 -55.85 -22.91 -6.79
CA ALA A 267 -54.91 -22.27 -5.88
C ALA A 267 -53.62 -23.08 -5.71
N ILE A 268 -53.68 -24.41 -5.60
CA ILE A 268 -52.47 -25.26 -5.60
C ILE A 268 -51.67 -25.07 -6.89
N ALA A 269 -52.34 -25.08 -8.04
CA ALA A 269 -51.68 -24.90 -9.34
C ALA A 269 -51.01 -23.53 -9.44
N LYS A 270 -51.71 -22.46 -9.03
CA LYS A 270 -51.19 -21.10 -8.99
C LYS A 270 -49.95 -20.98 -8.12
N GLU A 271 -50.03 -21.40 -6.86
CA GLU A 271 -48.90 -21.31 -5.93
C GLU A 271 -47.70 -22.15 -6.38
N SER A 272 -47.93 -23.26 -7.08
CA SER A 272 -46.86 -24.05 -7.69
C SER A 272 -46.19 -23.31 -8.85
N MET A 273 -46.93 -22.53 -9.64
CA MET A 273 -46.37 -21.70 -10.71
C MET A 273 -45.56 -20.55 -10.12
N ASP A 274 -46.09 -19.87 -9.11
CA ASP A 274 -45.43 -18.75 -8.42
C ASP A 274 -44.11 -19.19 -7.75
N MET A 275 -44.10 -20.38 -7.14
CA MET A 275 -42.90 -20.97 -6.57
C MET A 275 -41.84 -21.30 -7.64
N ASN A 276 -42.26 -21.78 -8.81
CA ASN A 276 -41.34 -22.06 -9.91
C ASN A 276 -40.71 -20.76 -10.47
N GLU A 277 -41.48 -19.68 -10.58
CA GLU A 277 -40.96 -18.35 -10.93
C GLU A 277 -39.96 -17.85 -9.87
N LEU A 278 -40.29 -17.99 -8.58
CA LEU A 278 -39.41 -17.63 -7.47
C LEU A 278 -38.06 -18.36 -7.56
N VAL A 279 -38.08 -19.69 -7.69
CA VAL A 279 -36.86 -20.50 -7.80
C VAL A 279 -36.05 -20.11 -9.04
N GLY A 280 -36.71 -19.87 -10.18
CA GLY A 280 -36.05 -19.39 -11.40
C GLY A 280 -35.33 -18.05 -11.19
N ASN A 281 -35.97 -17.10 -10.50
CA ASN A 281 -35.40 -15.80 -10.17
C ASN A 281 -34.22 -15.92 -9.19
N LEU A 282 -34.32 -16.76 -8.16
CA LEU A 282 -33.22 -17.04 -7.23
C LEU A 282 -32.00 -17.64 -7.94
N LEU A 283 -32.22 -18.62 -8.83
CA LEU A 283 -31.15 -19.22 -9.63
C LEU A 283 -30.52 -18.19 -10.57
N THR A 284 -31.30 -17.28 -11.12
CA THR A 284 -30.82 -16.18 -11.96
C THR A 284 -29.91 -15.24 -11.17
N ILE A 285 -30.35 -14.78 -9.99
CA ILE A 285 -29.53 -13.93 -9.10
C ILE A 285 -28.22 -14.63 -8.71
N SER A 286 -28.30 -15.91 -8.34
CA SER A 286 -27.12 -16.72 -7.98
C SER A 286 -26.11 -16.80 -9.13
N ARG A 287 -26.58 -17.08 -10.35
CA ARG A 287 -25.73 -17.12 -11.56
C ARG A 287 -25.10 -15.76 -11.85
N LEU A 288 -25.88 -14.67 -11.78
CA LEU A 288 -25.39 -13.31 -12.04
C LEU A 288 -24.44 -12.79 -10.95
N SER A 289 -24.48 -13.36 -9.75
CA SER A 289 -23.60 -12.98 -8.63
C SER A 289 -22.30 -13.79 -8.58
N SER A 290 -22.11 -14.75 -9.51
CA SER A 290 -20.92 -15.58 -9.56
C SER A 290 -19.65 -14.77 -9.89
N PRO A 291 -18.58 -14.88 -9.08
CA PRO A 291 -17.30 -14.25 -9.39
C PRO A 291 -16.76 -14.73 -10.74
N GLY A 292 -16.41 -13.78 -11.62
CA GLY A 292 -15.79 -14.11 -12.91
C GLY A 292 -16.76 -14.58 -14.00
N ILE A 293 -18.05 -14.26 -13.91
CA ILE A 293 -19.01 -14.49 -14.99
C ILE A 293 -18.49 -13.91 -16.32
N LYS A 294 -18.37 -14.75 -17.34
CA LYS A 294 -17.97 -14.33 -18.69
C LYS A 294 -19.23 -13.99 -19.48
N LEU A 295 -19.41 -12.71 -19.79
CA LEU A 295 -20.50 -12.23 -20.64
C LEU A 295 -20.17 -12.52 -22.10
N ASN A 296 -21.12 -13.07 -22.85
CA ASN A 296 -20.96 -13.27 -24.28
C ASN A 296 -21.44 -12.01 -25.02
N MET A 297 -20.55 -11.02 -25.07
CA MET A 297 -20.85 -9.70 -25.59
C MET A 297 -21.00 -9.71 -27.12
N SER A 298 -22.08 -9.13 -27.61
CA SER A 298 -22.30 -8.89 -29.04
C SER A 298 -23.01 -7.55 -29.27
N GLU A 299 -22.98 -7.05 -30.51
CA GLU A 299 -23.86 -5.94 -30.89
C GLU A 299 -25.29 -6.45 -30.98
N VAL A 300 -26.18 -5.89 -30.17
CA VAL A 300 -27.59 -6.29 -30.12
C VAL A 300 -28.50 -5.09 -30.36
N ASN A 301 -29.50 -5.26 -31.23
CA ASN A 301 -30.52 -4.25 -31.46
C ASN A 301 -31.53 -4.25 -30.30
N ILE A 302 -31.54 -3.17 -29.51
CA ILE A 302 -32.40 -3.05 -28.32
C ILE A 302 -33.90 -3.09 -28.68
N LEU A 303 -34.28 -2.44 -29.78
CA LEU A 303 -35.67 -2.41 -30.24
C LEU A 303 -36.17 -3.82 -30.55
N SER A 304 -35.32 -4.69 -31.10
CA SER A 304 -35.69 -6.08 -31.36
C SER A 304 -35.89 -6.91 -30.09
N ILE A 305 -35.06 -6.72 -29.06
CA ILE A 305 -35.23 -7.43 -27.78
C ILE A 305 -36.51 -6.95 -27.10
N LEU A 306 -36.73 -5.63 -27.06
CA LEU A 306 -37.92 -5.02 -26.47
C LEU A 306 -39.19 -5.59 -27.10
N LYS A 307 -39.28 -5.61 -28.43
CA LYS A 307 -40.45 -6.16 -29.15
C LYS A 307 -40.66 -7.64 -28.84
N GLN A 308 -39.60 -8.46 -28.85
CA GLN A 308 -39.71 -9.87 -28.47
C GLN A 308 -40.19 -10.08 -27.04
N SER A 309 -39.77 -9.21 -26.11
CA SER A 309 -40.24 -9.25 -24.72
C SER A 309 -41.71 -8.82 -24.61
N ILE A 310 -42.15 -7.83 -25.38
CA ILE A 310 -43.57 -7.41 -25.44
C ILE A 310 -44.44 -8.54 -26.00
N GLU A 311 -44.08 -9.09 -27.16
CA GLU A 311 -44.80 -10.21 -27.80
C GLU A 311 -44.96 -11.42 -26.86
N LYS A 312 -43.95 -11.69 -26.02
CA LYS A 312 -44.01 -12.78 -25.02
C LYS A 312 -45.15 -12.60 -24.00
N TYR A 313 -45.54 -11.36 -23.70
CA TYR A 313 -46.57 -11.03 -22.70
C TYR A 313 -47.87 -10.48 -23.33
N GLU A 314 -48.11 -10.74 -24.62
CA GLU A 314 -49.30 -10.29 -25.37
C GLU A 314 -50.62 -10.63 -24.65
N MET A 315 -50.73 -11.79 -24.01
CA MET A 315 -51.94 -12.16 -23.27
C MET A 315 -52.24 -11.21 -22.10
N LEU A 316 -51.22 -10.80 -21.34
CA LEU A 316 -51.36 -9.83 -20.23
C LEU A 316 -51.65 -8.42 -20.74
N GLU A 317 -51.08 -8.06 -21.89
CA GLU A 317 -51.38 -6.80 -22.58
C GLU A 317 -52.86 -6.73 -22.99
N LEU A 318 -53.38 -7.80 -23.59
CA LEU A 318 -54.79 -7.90 -24.01
C LEU A 318 -55.76 -7.96 -22.81
N GLU A 319 -55.39 -8.64 -21.73
CA GLU A 319 -56.22 -8.72 -20.52
C GLU A 319 -56.46 -7.34 -19.87
N LYS A 320 -55.49 -6.43 -19.95
CA LYS A 320 -55.57 -5.08 -19.38
C LYS A 320 -55.85 -3.97 -20.40
N ASP A 321 -55.98 -4.32 -21.68
CA ASP A 321 -56.11 -3.38 -22.81
C ASP A 321 -54.99 -2.31 -22.81
N ILE A 322 -53.73 -2.75 -22.68
CA ILE A 322 -52.59 -1.83 -22.63
C ILE A 322 -52.08 -1.51 -24.04
N GLU A 323 -51.82 -0.23 -24.31
CA GLU A 323 -51.19 0.20 -25.56
C GLU A 323 -49.70 0.57 -25.37
N TRP A 324 -48.85 0.17 -26.32
CA TRP A 324 -47.44 0.55 -26.34
C TRP A 324 -47.16 1.72 -27.30
N ASN A 325 -46.64 2.83 -26.77
CA ASN A 325 -46.16 3.96 -27.57
C ASN A 325 -44.63 3.96 -27.62
N ILE A 326 -44.06 3.32 -28.64
CA ILE A 326 -42.62 3.12 -28.79
C ILE A 326 -42.02 4.19 -29.72
N LYS A 327 -41.32 5.16 -29.14
CA LYS A 327 -40.54 6.22 -29.81
C LYS A 327 -39.04 5.97 -29.68
N LEU A 328 -38.61 4.78 -30.09
CA LEU A 328 -37.21 4.37 -30.11
C LEU A 328 -36.71 4.25 -31.55
N LYS A 329 -35.51 4.78 -31.82
CA LYS A 329 -34.78 4.51 -33.07
C LYS A 329 -34.07 3.16 -32.98
N GLU A 330 -33.80 2.54 -34.13
CA GLU A 330 -32.94 1.37 -34.16
C GLU A 330 -31.53 1.74 -33.70
N GLN A 331 -31.08 1.05 -32.66
CA GLN A 331 -29.77 1.26 -32.08
C GLN A 331 -29.21 -0.04 -31.55
N LYS A 332 -27.89 -0.16 -31.68
CA LYS A 332 -27.15 -1.34 -31.25
C LYS A 332 -26.41 -1.03 -29.95
N VAL A 333 -26.57 -1.90 -28.98
CA VAL A 333 -25.83 -1.87 -27.70
C VAL A 333 -24.94 -3.09 -27.64
N PHE A 334 -23.73 -2.91 -27.13
CA PHE A 334 -22.80 -4.02 -26.92
C PHE A 334 -23.11 -4.69 -25.59
N CYS A 335 -23.83 -5.81 -25.61
CA CYS A 335 -24.28 -6.53 -24.42
C CYS A 335 -24.43 -8.04 -24.66
N ASP A 336 -24.62 -8.81 -23.58
CA ASP A 336 -25.03 -10.22 -23.69
C ASP A 336 -26.55 -10.30 -23.89
N ILE A 337 -26.97 -10.72 -25.10
CA ILE A 337 -28.39 -10.77 -25.50
C ILE A 337 -29.26 -11.59 -24.54
N LYS A 338 -28.74 -12.70 -23.99
CA LYS A 338 -29.53 -13.59 -23.13
C LYS A 338 -29.81 -12.94 -21.79
N ILE A 339 -28.78 -12.31 -21.22
CA ILE A 339 -28.88 -11.65 -19.93
C ILE A 339 -29.72 -10.37 -20.07
N PHE A 340 -29.52 -9.59 -21.14
CA PHE A 340 -30.33 -8.40 -21.39
C PHE A 340 -31.81 -8.71 -21.61
N LYS A 341 -32.13 -9.82 -22.29
CA LYS A 341 -33.52 -10.28 -22.44
C LYS A 341 -34.20 -10.53 -21.09
N ILE A 342 -33.48 -11.09 -20.12
CA ILE A 342 -34.00 -11.26 -18.75
C ILE A 342 -34.33 -9.91 -18.10
N ALA A 343 -33.49 -8.89 -18.29
CA ALA A 343 -33.76 -7.56 -17.75
C ALA A 343 -35.02 -6.95 -18.39
N PHE A 344 -35.14 -7.00 -19.71
CA PHE A 344 -36.34 -6.52 -20.41
C PHE A 344 -37.60 -7.27 -19.99
N ASP A 345 -37.57 -8.60 -19.94
CA ASP A 345 -38.70 -9.40 -19.50
C ASP A 345 -39.20 -8.96 -18.10
N ASN A 346 -38.27 -8.71 -17.16
CA ASN A 346 -38.62 -8.22 -15.83
C ASN A 346 -39.19 -6.79 -15.84
N ILE A 347 -38.65 -5.88 -16.66
CA ILE A 347 -39.13 -4.49 -16.75
C ILE A 347 -40.52 -4.45 -17.38
N ILE A 348 -40.72 -5.18 -18.49
CA ILE A 348 -41.99 -5.23 -19.23
C ILE A 348 -43.08 -5.89 -18.39
N GLN A 349 -42.77 -7.02 -17.74
CA GLN A 349 -43.71 -7.68 -16.85
C GLN A 349 -44.09 -6.77 -15.68
N ASN A 350 -43.15 -6.01 -15.11
CA ASN A 350 -43.47 -5.01 -14.09
C ASN A 350 -44.36 -3.88 -14.66
N ALA A 351 -44.02 -3.31 -15.82
CA ALA A 351 -44.83 -2.25 -16.42
C ALA A 351 -46.28 -2.70 -16.63
N LEU A 352 -46.49 -3.90 -17.20
CA LEU A 352 -47.83 -4.49 -17.38
C LEU A 352 -48.54 -4.77 -16.04
N LYS A 353 -47.83 -5.32 -15.04
CA LYS A 353 -48.42 -5.63 -13.72
C LYS A 353 -48.89 -4.39 -12.97
N TYR A 354 -48.12 -3.30 -13.00
CA TYR A 354 -48.40 -2.08 -12.23
C TYR A 354 -49.21 -1.03 -13.01
N SER A 355 -49.36 -1.18 -14.32
CA SER A 355 -50.25 -0.36 -15.14
C SER A 355 -51.72 -0.59 -14.83
N LYS A 356 -52.49 0.50 -14.97
CA LYS A 356 -53.95 0.51 -14.92
C LYS A 356 -54.54 -0.18 -16.15
N GLU A 357 -55.80 -0.55 -16.08
CA GLU A 357 -56.56 -0.95 -17.28
C GLU A 357 -56.66 0.24 -18.25
N ASN A 358 -56.52 -0.04 -19.55
CA ASN A 358 -56.52 0.96 -20.63
C ASN A 358 -55.37 1.99 -20.53
N ASP A 359 -54.22 1.59 -19.97
CA ASP A 359 -53.05 2.46 -19.84
C ASP A 359 -52.19 2.47 -21.10
N VAL A 360 -51.39 3.53 -21.27
CA VAL A 360 -50.44 3.66 -22.37
C VAL A 360 -49.02 3.66 -21.82
N ILE A 361 -48.25 2.60 -22.11
CA ILE A 361 -46.84 2.53 -21.72
C ILE A 361 -45.99 3.25 -22.77
N LEU A 362 -45.25 4.27 -22.33
CA LEU A 362 -44.39 5.07 -23.18
C LEU A 362 -42.96 4.53 -23.14
N VAL A 363 -42.36 4.29 -24.31
CA VAL A 363 -40.94 3.96 -24.42
C VAL A 363 -40.27 4.98 -25.32
N TYR A 364 -39.29 5.72 -24.81
CA TYR A 364 -38.66 6.82 -25.55
C TYR A 364 -37.18 6.99 -25.21
N GLU A 365 -36.45 7.70 -26.07
CA GLU A 365 -35.04 8.01 -25.88
C GLU A 365 -34.81 9.52 -25.72
N ILE A 366 -34.02 9.91 -24.71
CA ILE A 366 -33.57 11.30 -24.50
C ILE A 366 -32.09 11.28 -24.14
N ASN A 367 -31.25 11.99 -24.90
CA ASN A 367 -29.81 12.17 -24.62
C ASN A 367 -29.03 10.86 -24.38
N GLY A 368 -29.30 9.82 -25.18
CA GLY A 368 -28.62 8.53 -25.03
C GLY A 368 -29.08 7.69 -23.84
N ARG A 369 -30.24 8.03 -23.24
CA ARG A 369 -30.96 7.21 -22.24
C ARG A 369 -32.28 6.71 -22.80
N ILE A 370 -32.57 5.45 -22.53
CA ILE A 370 -33.87 4.84 -22.81
C ILE A 370 -34.72 4.94 -21.54
N TYR A 371 -35.97 5.36 -21.72
CA TYR A 371 -36.98 5.48 -20.67
C TYR A 371 -38.14 4.55 -20.99
N ILE A 372 -38.61 3.81 -19.99
CA ILE A 372 -39.86 3.04 -20.01
C ILE A 372 -40.73 3.61 -18.90
N GLU A 373 -41.86 4.20 -19.28
CA GLU A 373 -42.74 4.94 -18.39
C GLU A 373 -44.16 4.37 -18.44
N ASN A 374 -44.70 4.07 -17.28
CA ASN A 374 -46.07 3.58 -17.12
C ASN A 374 -46.82 4.34 -16.01
N SER A 375 -48.14 4.39 -16.11
CA SER A 375 -48.97 4.93 -15.03
C SER A 375 -49.01 3.92 -13.88
N ILE A 376 -48.85 4.38 -12.64
CA ILE A 376 -49.04 3.52 -11.47
C ILE A 376 -50.42 3.71 -10.86
N ASP A 377 -50.98 2.61 -10.39
CA ASP A 377 -52.16 2.62 -9.53
C ASP A 377 -51.79 2.67 -8.04
N GLY A 378 -52.67 3.23 -7.21
CA GLY A 378 -52.49 3.36 -5.75
C GLY A 378 -51.64 4.55 -5.26
N GLY A 379 -51.33 4.55 -3.96
CA GLY A 379 -50.41 5.51 -3.33
C GLY A 379 -48.97 5.30 -3.84
N GLY A 380 -48.29 6.39 -4.24
CA GLY A 380 -46.91 6.32 -4.73
C GLY A 380 -45.98 5.57 -3.76
N THR A 381 -45.07 4.78 -4.31
CA THR A 381 -44.15 3.92 -3.55
C THR A 381 -43.26 4.77 -2.64
N GLY A 382 -43.07 4.39 -1.37
CA GLY A 382 -42.19 5.03 -0.38
C GLY A 382 -40.73 5.23 -0.81
N ASP A 383 -39.77 4.64 -0.11
CA ASP A 383 -38.34 4.84 -0.44
C ASP A 383 -37.96 4.08 -1.73
N ILE A 384 -37.85 4.81 -2.85
CA ILE A 384 -37.47 4.29 -4.18
C ILE A 384 -36.17 3.48 -4.11
N SER A 385 -35.25 3.85 -3.22
CA SER A 385 -33.95 3.19 -3.06
C SER A 385 -34.11 1.72 -2.69
N LYS A 386 -35.16 1.39 -1.91
CA LYS A 386 -35.45 0.02 -1.48
C LYS A 386 -35.96 -0.86 -2.59
N LEU A 387 -36.55 -0.33 -3.68
CA LEU A 387 -37.08 -1.14 -4.79
C LEU A 387 -35.99 -1.93 -5.52
N TRP A 388 -34.72 -1.55 -5.34
CA TRP A 388 -33.57 -2.27 -5.85
C TRP A 388 -33.15 -3.46 -5.00
N GLU A 389 -33.64 -3.55 -3.76
CA GLU A 389 -33.30 -4.62 -2.83
C GLU A 389 -34.12 -5.88 -3.14
N PRO A 390 -33.52 -7.08 -3.09
CA PRO A 390 -34.25 -8.32 -3.26
C PRO A 390 -35.41 -8.45 -2.27
N PHE A 391 -36.56 -8.93 -2.74
CA PHE A 391 -37.79 -9.12 -1.96
C PHE A 391 -38.49 -7.84 -1.50
N SER A 392 -38.00 -6.68 -1.96
CA SER A 392 -38.62 -5.41 -1.68
C SER A 392 -39.77 -5.13 -2.66
N ARG A 393 -40.83 -4.51 -2.15
CA ARG A 393 -42.06 -4.20 -2.89
C ARG A 393 -42.54 -2.80 -2.52
N GLY A 394 -43.11 -2.09 -3.50
CA GLY A 394 -43.70 -0.77 -3.26
C GLY A 394 -44.98 -0.86 -2.42
N ASP A 395 -45.33 0.23 -1.74
CA ASP A 395 -46.53 0.30 -0.88
C ASP A 395 -47.83 -0.02 -1.65
N ASN A 396 -47.91 0.43 -2.90
CA ASN A 396 -49.01 0.13 -3.82
C ASN A 396 -49.16 -1.36 -4.13
N ALA A 397 -48.07 -2.12 -4.13
CA ALA A 397 -48.10 -3.55 -4.43
C ALA A 397 -48.83 -4.31 -3.32
N ASN A 398 -48.71 -3.86 -2.07
CA ASN A 398 -49.42 -4.41 -0.92
C ASN A 398 -50.87 -3.92 -0.88
N GLU A 399 -51.10 -2.63 -1.12
CA GLU A 399 -52.45 -2.01 -1.17
C GLU A 399 -53.34 -2.69 -2.21
N LEU A 400 -52.81 -2.91 -3.40
CA LEU A 400 -53.54 -3.43 -4.56
C LEU A 400 -53.41 -4.95 -4.71
N SER A 401 -52.74 -5.64 -3.77
CA SER A 401 -52.50 -7.08 -3.83
C SER A 401 -51.90 -7.54 -5.18
N ILE A 402 -51.02 -6.73 -5.75
CA ILE A 402 -50.35 -7.03 -7.03
C ILE A 402 -49.47 -8.27 -6.83
N GLU A 403 -49.34 -9.15 -7.82
CA GLU A 403 -48.59 -10.39 -7.66
C GLU A 403 -47.09 -10.23 -7.96
N GLY A 404 -46.23 -10.79 -7.11
CA GLY A 404 -44.80 -10.91 -7.36
C GLY A 404 -43.94 -10.89 -6.09
N ASN A 405 -42.71 -11.39 -6.24
CA ASN A 405 -41.82 -11.71 -5.11
C ASN A 405 -40.74 -10.64 -4.86
N GLY A 406 -40.84 -9.47 -5.50
CA GLY A 406 -39.88 -8.36 -5.32
C GLY A 406 -38.46 -8.61 -5.83
N LEU A 407 -38.22 -9.67 -6.63
CA LEU A 407 -36.88 -9.99 -7.15
C LEU A 407 -36.54 -9.31 -8.49
N GLY A 408 -37.55 -8.92 -9.28
CA GLY A 408 -37.33 -8.52 -10.68
C GLY A 408 -36.40 -7.31 -10.85
N LEU A 409 -36.63 -6.23 -10.10
CA LEU A 409 -35.77 -5.03 -10.19
C LEU A 409 -34.36 -5.29 -9.65
N SER A 410 -34.19 -6.16 -8.66
CA SER A 410 -32.86 -6.56 -8.17
C SER A 410 -32.08 -7.34 -9.24
N ILE A 411 -32.75 -8.17 -10.04
CA ILE A 411 -32.16 -8.86 -11.20
C ILE A 411 -31.74 -7.83 -12.26
N VAL A 412 -32.63 -6.89 -12.61
CA VAL A 412 -32.34 -5.82 -13.56
C VAL A 412 -31.11 -5.02 -13.13
N LYS A 413 -31.05 -4.60 -11.86
CA LYS A 413 -29.89 -3.89 -11.30
C LYS A 413 -28.60 -4.69 -11.48
N LYS A 414 -28.62 -5.97 -11.12
CA LYS A 414 -27.44 -6.84 -11.24
C LYS A 414 -26.97 -6.97 -12.69
N ILE A 415 -27.91 -7.07 -13.63
CA ILE A 415 -27.61 -7.15 -15.07
C ILE A 415 -26.98 -5.85 -15.57
N MET A 416 -27.53 -4.70 -15.17
CA MET A 416 -27.01 -3.39 -15.55
C MET A 416 -25.61 -3.15 -14.96
N GLU A 417 -25.40 -3.51 -13.69
CA GLU A 417 -24.09 -3.45 -13.02
C GLU A 417 -23.03 -4.31 -13.72
N LEU A 418 -23.35 -5.56 -14.06
CA LEU A 418 -22.44 -6.46 -14.79
C LEU A 418 -22.05 -5.90 -16.15
N ASN A 419 -22.97 -5.17 -16.80
CA ASN A 419 -22.72 -4.56 -18.09
C ASN A 419 -22.12 -3.14 -18.00
N LYS A 420 -21.89 -2.60 -16.80
CA LYS A 420 -21.42 -1.22 -16.57
C LYS A 420 -22.34 -0.18 -17.24
N ILE A 421 -23.64 -0.40 -17.10
CA ILE A 421 -24.67 0.50 -17.61
C ILE A 421 -25.33 1.15 -16.41
N SER A 422 -25.36 2.48 -16.41
CA SER A 422 -26.08 3.21 -15.36
C SER A 422 -27.57 3.11 -15.60
N CYS A 423 -28.33 2.86 -14.54
CA CYS A 423 -29.78 2.80 -14.57
C CYS A 423 -30.37 3.50 -13.35
N GLY A 424 -31.65 3.86 -13.42
CA GLY A 424 -32.36 4.48 -12.32
C GLY A 424 -33.86 4.32 -12.44
N ILE A 425 -34.54 4.66 -11.35
CA ILE A 425 -35.99 4.71 -11.25
C ILE A 425 -36.37 6.13 -10.84
N GLN A 426 -37.43 6.65 -11.44
CA GLN A 426 -38.05 7.91 -11.05
C GLN A 426 -39.54 7.69 -10.83
N LEU A 427 -40.06 8.32 -9.78
CA LEU A 427 -41.49 8.36 -9.52
C LEU A 427 -41.92 9.83 -9.47
N LYS A 428 -42.79 10.23 -10.40
CA LYS A 428 -43.30 11.59 -10.47
C LYS A 428 -44.73 11.59 -10.99
N ASP A 429 -45.62 12.35 -10.37
CA ASP A 429 -47.00 12.55 -10.83
C ASP A 429 -47.78 11.23 -11.11
N LYS A 430 -47.61 10.22 -10.24
CA LYS A 430 -48.15 8.85 -10.40
C LYS A 430 -47.67 8.13 -11.67
N LYS A 431 -46.50 8.49 -12.17
CA LYS A 431 -45.79 7.77 -13.21
C LYS A 431 -44.55 7.12 -12.65
N PHE A 432 -44.36 5.86 -13.02
CA PHE A 432 -43.13 5.14 -12.76
C PHE A 432 -42.31 5.13 -14.04
N THR A 433 -41.06 5.59 -13.94
CA THR A 433 -40.14 5.68 -15.07
C THR A 433 -38.87 4.93 -14.72
N PHE A 434 -38.61 3.84 -15.45
CA PHE A 434 -37.32 3.18 -15.45
C PHE A 434 -36.46 3.75 -16.57
N TRP A 435 -35.19 4.04 -16.29
CA TRP A 435 -34.25 4.50 -17.31
C TRP A 435 -32.90 3.79 -17.22
N PHE A 436 -32.23 3.68 -18.36
CA PHE A 436 -30.85 3.19 -18.45
C PHE A 436 -30.10 3.84 -19.62
N ASP A 437 -28.78 3.95 -19.46
CA ASP A 437 -27.89 4.50 -20.49
C ASP A 437 -27.68 3.49 -21.63
N ILE A 438 -27.67 3.98 -22.87
CA ILE A 438 -27.36 3.18 -24.08
C ILE A 438 -25.84 2.93 -24.18
N LEU A 439 -25.05 3.84 -23.61
CA LEU A 439 -23.59 3.82 -23.64
C LEU A 439 -23.04 3.25 -22.32
N ARG A 440 -22.02 2.39 -22.43
CA ARG A 440 -21.21 1.99 -21.26
C ARG A 440 -20.48 3.21 -20.72
N SER A 441 -20.52 3.38 -19.39
CA SER A 441 -19.67 4.35 -18.67
C SER A 441 -18.24 3.87 -18.55
#